data_AF-A0A485BB36-F1
#
_entry.id   AF-A0A485BB36-F1
#
_cell.length_a   1.000
_cell.length_b   1.000
_cell.length_c   1.000
_cell.angle_alpha   90.00
_cell.angle_beta   90.00
_cell.angle_gamma   90.00
#
_symmetry.space_group_name_H-M   'P 1'
#
loop_
_entity.id
_entity.type
_entity.pdbx_description
1 polymer ?
#
loop_
_entity_poly.entity_id
_entity_poly.type
_entity_poly.pdbx_seq_one_letter_code
_entity_poly.pdbx_strand_id
1 'polypeptide(L)'
;MHTFRGAAYSTSESKYEKYKFDTIVDNENLNVSTKDGWVAMLQQYFTTAWVPHNAGTNSFYTANLGNGVVAIGYKSQPVLVQPGQTDKLESILWVGPAIQDKMAAVAPHLDLTVDYGWLWFISQPLFKLLKFIHSFLGNWGFSIIVITFIVRGIMYPLTKAQYTSMAKMRMLQAEDSGNA
;
A
#
# COMPACT_ATOMS: atom_id res chain seq x y z
N MET A 1 -3.94 14.84 -8.31
CA MET A 1 -3.77 13.88 -7.20
C MET A 1 -2.60 12.99 -7.58
N HIS A 2 -1.39 13.28 -7.10
CA HIS A 2 -0.19 12.52 -7.48
C HIS A 2 -0.08 11.26 -6.63
N THR A 3 0.23 10.14 -7.27
CA THR A 3 0.52 8.87 -6.58
C THR A 3 1.76 9.01 -5.71
N PHE A 4 1.73 8.44 -4.51
CA PHE A 4 2.83 8.57 -3.57
C PHE A 4 4.14 8.01 -4.16
N ARG A 5 5.20 8.81 -4.09
CA ARG A 5 6.57 8.42 -4.38
C ARG A 5 7.43 8.86 -3.19
N GLY A 6 8.09 7.91 -2.55
CA GLY A 6 8.80 8.18 -1.31
C GLY A 6 9.43 6.93 -0.72
N ALA A 7 9.97 7.07 0.47
CA ALA A 7 10.42 5.96 1.28
C ALA A 7 9.27 5.43 2.14
N ALA A 8 9.39 4.19 2.60
CA ALA A 8 8.54 3.61 3.61
C ALA A 8 9.34 2.61 4.45
N TYR A 9 8.90 2.36 5.67
CA TYR A 9 9.49 1.35 6.51
C TYR A 9 8.43 0.71 7.41
N SER A 10 8.75 -0.48 7.92
CA SER A 10 7.95 -1.21 8.88
C SER A 10 8.86 -1.67 10.00
N THR A 11 8.46 -1.50 11.26
CA THR A 11 9.20 -1.96 12.44
C THR A 11 8.33 -2.90 13.27
N SER A 12 8.93 -3.52 14.27
CA SER A 12 8.22 -4.25 15.31
C SER A 12 7.17 -3.41 16.08
N GLU A 13 7.29 -2.08 16.08
CA GLU A 13 6.34 -1.18 16.77
C GLU A 13 5.33 -0.53 15.81
N SER A 14 5.77 -0.10 14.62
CA SER A 14 4.88 0.47 13.60
C SER A 14 4.83 -0.43 12.37
N LYS A 15 3.61 -0.85 12.02
CA LYS A 15 3.37 -1.80 10.92
C LYS A 15 3.74 -1.22 9.55
N TYR A 16 3.57 0.09 9.35
CA TYR A 16 3.84 0.76 8.08
C TYR A 16 3.87 2.28 8.27
N GLU A 17 5.00 2.90 7.96
CA GLU A 17 5.17 4.35 7.96
C GLU A 17 5.71 4.83 6.61
N LYS A 18 5.19 5.96 6.14
CA LYS A 18 5.69 6.63 4.93
C LYS A 18 6.68 7.71 5.33
N TYR A 19 7.78 7.80 4.61
CA TYR A 19 8.80 8.83 4.77
C TYR A 19 8.97 9.60 3.46
N LYS A 20 8.71 10.92 3.49
CA LYS A 20 8.78 11.75 2.28
C LYS A 20 10.24 12.03 1.92
N PHE A 21 10.53 12.11 0.63
CA PHE A 21 11.87 12.49 0.18
C PHE A 21 12.24 13.92 0.58
N ASP A 22 11.27 14.85 0.58
CA ASP A 22 11.49 16.23 1.00
C ASP A 22 12.01 16.31 2.44
N THR A 23 11.43 15.53 3.36
CA THR A 23 11.88 15.43 4.75
C THR A 23 13.35 14.96 4.85
N ILE A 24 13.75 13.99 4.03
CA ILE A 24 15.14 13.52 3.98
C ILE A 24 16.05 14.64 3.45
N VAL A 25 15.63 15.35 2.40
CA VAL A 25 16.39 16.47 1.81
C VAL A 25 16.61 17.59 2.83
N ASP A 26 15.61 17.86 3.69
CA ASP A 26 15.68 18.83 4.77
C ASP A 26 16.56 18.39 5.96
N ASN A 27 17.23 17.24 5.83
CA ASN A 27 18.10 16.61 6.84
C ASN A 27 17.37 16.13 8.10
N GLU A 28 16.05 16.06 8.08
CA GLU A 28 15.27 15.32 9.05
C GLU A 28 15.35 13.84 8.66
N ASN A 29 16.29 13.13 9.30
CA ASN A 29 16.59 11.75 8.95
C ASN A 29 16.02 10.76 9.98
N LEU A 30 15.49 9.65 9.47
CA LEU A 30 15.09 8.50 10.27
C LEU A 30 16.34 7.86 10.91
N ASN A 31 16.22 7.49 12.18
CA ASN A 31 17.15 6.59 12.85
C ASN A 31 16.37 5.81 13.93
N VAL A 32 15.92 4.61 13.58
CA VAL A 32 15.11 3.78 14.46
C VAL A 32 15.71 2.38 14.56
N SER A 33 15.66 1.80 15.75
CA SER A 33 16.15 0.45 16.02
C SER A 33 14.98 -0.53 16.08
N THR A 34 15.07 -1.64 15.37
CA THR A 34 14.03 -2.66 15.34
C THR A 34 14.61 -4.05 15.14
N LYS A 35 13.99 -5.07 15.74
CA LYS A 35 14.42 -6.46 15.53
C LYS A 35 14.00 -6.94 14.14
N ASP A 36 12.72 -6.75 13.84
CA ASP A 36 12.09 -7.18 12.60
C ASP A 36 11.51 -5.99 11.85
N GLY A 37 11.49 -6.09 10.53
CA GLY A 37 10.96 -5.03 9.71
C GLY A 37 11.56 -5.03 8.32
N TRP A 38 11.27 -3.96 7.60
CA TRP A 38 11.84 -3.72 6.28
C TRP A 38 11.89 -2.23 5.99
N VAL A 39 12.75 -1.87 5.03
CA VAL A 39 12.81 -0.52 4.46
C VAL A 39 12.54 -0.61 2.96
N ALA A 40 11.84 0.38 2.40
CA ALA A 40 11.45 0.37 1.01
C ALA A 40 11.47 1.76 0.37
N MET A 41 11.61 1.79 -0.96
CA MET A 41 11.25 2.92 -1.79
C MET A 41 10.04 2.54 -2.66
N LEU A 42 9.07 3.45 -2.71
CA LEU A 42 7.78 3.25 -3.34
C LEU A 42 7.60 4.18 -4.54
N GLN A 43 7.00 3.62 -5.58
CA GLN A 43 6.38 4.35 -6.68
C GLN A 43 5.01 3.72 -6.99
N GLN A 44 4.26 4.28 -7.95
CA GLN A 44 2.86 3.91 -8.19
C GLN A 44 2.62 2.40 -8.41
N TYR A 45 3.51 1.71 -9.13
CA TYR A 45 3.32 0.31 -9.51
C TYR A 45 4.44 -0.63 -9.07
N PHE A 46 5.57 -0.09 -8.61
CA PHE A 46 6.76 -0.84 -8.29
C PHE A 46 7.31 -0.45 -6.93
N THR A 47 7.97 -1.39 -6.29
CA THR A 47 8.59 -1.23 -4.98
C THR A 47 9.96 -1.86 -5.00
N THR A 48 10.92 -1.20 -4.35
CA THR A 48 12.17 -1.83 -3.93
C THR A 48 12.17 -1.90 -2.42
N ALA A 49 12.48 -3.07 -1.84
CA ALA A 49 12.51 -3.23 -0.39
C ALA A 49 13.66 -4.14 0.06
N TRP A 50 14.31 -3.75 1.15
CA TRP A 50 15.28 -4.58 1.84
C TRP A 50 14.67 -5.14 3.12
N VAL A 51 14.76 -6.46 3.27
CA VAL A 51 14.27 -7.21 4.43
C VAL A 51 15.48 -7.89 5.08
N PRO A 52 15.94 -7.42 6.25
CA PRO A 52 16.97 -8.12 7.01
C PRO A 52 16.48 -9.52 7.45
N HIS A 53 17.36 -10.52 7.34
CA HIS A 53 17.13 -11.84 7.92
C HIS A 53 18.19 -12.14 8.97
N ASN A 54 18.01 -11.57 10.17
CA ASN A 54 18.90 -11.80 11.31
C ASN A 54 18.12 -11.75 12.62
N ALA A 55 18.69 -12.35 13.68
CA ALA A 55 18.10 -12.35 15.02
C ALA A 55 18.46 -11.10 15.85
N GLY A 56 19.26 -10.20 15.30
CA GLY A 56 19.79 -9.02 15.98
C GLY A 56 18.88 -7.80 15.84
N THR A 57 19.26 -6.73 16.53
CA THR A 57 18.59 -5.43 16.34
C THR A 57 19.18 -4.72 15.13
N ASN A 58 18.33 -4.40 14.15
CA ASN A 58 18.65 -3.61 12.97
C ASN A 58 18.41 -2.12 13.24
N SER A 59 19.27 -1.26 12.70
CA SER A 59 19.07 0.19 12.67
C SER A 59 18.61 0.61 11.28
N PHE A 60 17.40 1.13 11.17
CA PHE A 60 16.83 1.68 9.95
C PHE A 60 17.11 3.16 9.88
N TYR A 61 17.58 3.62 8.73
CA TYR A 61 17.99 5.00 8.56
C TYR A 61 17.58 5.56 7.21
N THR A 62 17.39 6.88 7.17
CA THR A 62 17.43 7.65 5.93
C THR A 62 18.66 8.54 5.94
N ALA A 63 19.14 8.91 4.76
CA ALA A 63 20.23 9.84 4.62
C ALA A 63 20.03 10.70 3.38
N ASN A 64 20.31 12.00 3.51
CA ASN A 64 20.57 12.87 2.38
C ASN A 64 22.03 12.67 1.95
N LEU A 65 22.23 12.16 0.73
CA LEU A 65 23.57 11.95 0.17
C LEU A 65 24.09 13.20 -0.57
N GLY A 66 23.32 14.29 -0.60
CA GLY A 66 23.61 15.51 -1.33
C GLY A 66 23.14 15.46 -2.78
N ASN A 67 23.17 16.61 -3.46
CA ASN A 67 22.78 16.75 -4.87
C ASN A 67 21.37 16.22 -5.23
N GLY A 68 20.44 16.25 -4.27
CA GLY A 68 19.08 15.72 -4.44
C GLY A 68 18.99 14.19 -4.41
N VAL A 69 20.05 13.50 -4.00
CA VAL A 69 20.06 12.05 -3.82
C VAL A 69 19.70 11.71 -2.38
N VAL A 70 18.66 10.90 -2.21
CA VAL A 70 18.20 10.41 -0.90
C VAL A 70 18.40 8.90 -0.82
N ALA A 71 18.70 8.41 0.37
CA ALA A 71 18.86 6.99 0.66
C ALA A 71 17.96 6.59 1.82
N ILE A 72 17.46 5.35 1.75
CA ILE A 72 16.90 4.63 2.89
C ILE A 72 17.58 3.27 2.93
N GLY A 73 17.92 2.79 4.13
CA GLY A 73 18.63 1.54 4.31
C GLY A 73 18.49 0.99 5.72
N TYR A 74 19.06 -0.19 5.93
CA TYR A 74 19.22 -0.79 7.24
C TYR A 74 20.67 -1.15 7.51
N LYS A 75 21.06 -1.18 8.79
CA LYS A 75 22.33 -1.72 9.28
C LYS A 75 21.99 -2.81 10.28
N SER A 76 22.46 -4.03 10.04
CA SER A 76 22.30 -5.11 11.00
C SER A 76 23.25 -4.95 12.19
N GLN A 77 22.91 -5.60 13.30
CA GLN A 77 23.82 -5.72 14.43
C GLN A 77 25.15 -6.35 14.00
N PRO A 78 26.31 -5.85 14.48
CA PRO A 78 27.60 -6.45 14.18
C PRO A 78 27.65 -7.92 14.63
N VAL A 79 28.16 -8.78 13.75
CA VAL A 79 28.36 -10.21 14.02
C VAL A 79 29.85 -10.49 14.15
N LEU A 80 30.25 -11.18 15.22
CA LEU A 80 31.64 -11.57 15.48
C LEU A 80 31.89 -12.96 14.92
N VAL A 81 32.73 -13.06 13.90
CA VAL A 81 33.16 -14.34 13.32
C VAL A 81 34.53 -14.71 13.91
N GLN A 82 34.60 -15.78 14.70
CA GLN A 82 35.83 -16.21 15.36
C GLN A 82 36.81 -16.87 14.36
N PRO A 83 38.12 -16.91 14.66
CA PRO A 83 39.09 -17.60 13.82
C PRO A 83 38.68 -19.06 13.54
N GLY A 84 38.65 -19.44 12.26
CA GLY A 84 38.24 -20.78 11.82
C GLY A 84 36.72 -21.02 11.77
N GLN A 85 35.89 -20.05 12.14
CA GLN A 85 34.44 -20.13 11.96
C GLN A 85 34.00 -19.60 10.59
N THR A 86 32.83 -20.06 10.15
CA THR A 86 32.09 -19.52 9.00
C THR A 86 30.71 -19.12 9.49
N ASP A 87 30.27 -17.92 9.12
CA ASP A 87 28.95 -17.40 9.45
C ASP A 87 28.19 -17.02 8.18
N LYS A 88 26.86 -16.94 8.26
CA LYS A 88 25.97 -16.62 7.14
C LYS A 88 25.11 -15.42 7.49
N LEU A 89 25.24 -14.37 6.69
CA LEU A 89 24.37 -13.19 6.74
C LEU A 89 23.41 -13.24 5.56
N GLU A 90 22.12 -13.26 5.87
CA GLU A 90 21.07 -13.35 4.87
C GLU A 90 20.23 -12.07 4.86
N SER A 91 19.78 -11.69 3.67
CA SER A 91 18.89 -10.57 3.45
C SER A 91 18.11 -10.80 2.17
N ILE A 92 16.87 -10.33 2.14
CA ILE A 92 16.01 -10.44 0.98
C ILE A 92 15.83 -9.06 0.39
N LEU A 93 16.08 -8.96 -0.92
CA LEU A 93 15.79 -7.77 -1.70
C LEU A 93 14.57 -8.03 -2.59
N TRP A 94 13.50 -7.28 -2.36
CA TRP A 94 12.37 -7.19 -3.28
C TRP A 94 12.67 -6.12 -4.32
N VAL A 95 12.62 -6.46 -5.61
CA VAL A 95 12.61 -5.49 -6.72
C VAL A 95 11.56 -5.96 -7.71
N GLY A 96 10.47 -5.22 -7.81
CA GLY A 96 9.41 -5.62 -8.73
C GLY A 96 8.10 -4.90 -8.55
N PRO A 97 7.06 -5.33 -9.28
CA PRO A 97 5.72 -4.77 -9.17
C PRO A 97 5.17 -4.98 -7.75
N ALA A 98 4.35 -4.05 -7.29
CA ALA A 98 3.76 -4.09 -5.96
C ALA A 98 2.60 -5.11 -5.89
N ILE A 99 2.93 -6.40 -5.84
CA ILE A 99 1.98 -7.51 -5.80
C ILE A 99 1.75 -7.93 -4.34
N GLN A 100 0.61 -7.53 -3.76
CA GLN A 100 0.25 -7.81 -2.35
C GLN A 100 0.48 -9.26 -1.93
N ASP A 101 -0.08 -10.23 -2.66
CA ASP A 101 -0.04 -11.65 -2.25
C ASP A 101 1.40 -12.18 -2.17
N LYS A 102 2.28 -11.73 -3.07
CA LYS A 102 3.69 -12.16 -3.08
C LYS A 102 4.54 -11.39 -2.06
N MET A 103 4.25 -10.11 -1.87
CA MET A 103 4.96 -9.27 -0.91
C MET A 103 4.67 -9.68 0.53
N ALA A 104 3.42 -10.01 0.86
CA ALA A 104 3.03 -10.54 2.16
C ALA A 104 3.76 -11.85 2.53
N ALA A 105 4.10 -12.67 1.52
CA ALA A 105 4.87 -13.90 1.72
C ALA A 105 6.37 -13.66 1.95
N VAL A 106 6.91 -12.52 1.51
CA VAL A 106 8.32 -12.17 1.66
C VAL A 106 8.60 -11.54 3.02
N ALA A 107 7.76 -10.60 3.44
CA ALA A 107 7.86 -10.00 4.76
C ALA A 107 6.48 -9.57 5.28
N PRO A 108 6.24 -9.69 6.61
CA PRO A 108 5.02 -9.17 7.22
C PRO A 108 4.81 -7.69 6.87
N HIS A 109 3.56 -7.34 6.53
CA HIS A 109 3.13 -5.97 6.24
C HIS A 109 3.74 -5.33 4.98
N LEU A 110 4.57 -6.04 4.21
CA LEU A 110 5.16 -5.51 2.97
C LEU A 110 4.10 -5.29 1.87
N ASP A 111 2.96 -5.97 1.96
CA ASP A 111 1.79 -5.77 1.11
C ASP A 111 1.11 -4.40 1.31
N LEU A 112 1.32 -3.75 2.46
CA LEU A 112 0.81 -2.40 2.76
C LEU A 112 1.46 -1.31 1.91
N THR A 113 2.52 -1.64 1.17
CA THR A 113 3.15 -0.74 0.20
C THR A 113 2.24 -0.36 -0.97
N VAL A 114 1.20 -1.14 -1.25
CA VAL A 114 0.19 -0.78 -2.25
C VAL A 114 -0.74 0.28 -1.68
N ASP A 115 -0.55 1.52 -2.13
CA ASP A 115 -1.32 2.66 -1.68
C ASP A 115 -2.72 2.68 -2.30
N TYR A 116 -3.70 2.18 -1.56
CA TYR A 116 -5.12 2.28 -1.92
C TYR A 116 -5.75 3.63 -1.50
N GLY A 117 -4.97 4.54 -0.91
CA GLY A 117 -5.48 5.80 -0.36
C GLY A 117 -6.43 5.59 0.82
N TRP A 118 -7.26 6.59 1.10
CA TRP A 118 -8.16 6.57 2.27
C TRP A 118 -9.26 5.49 2.17
N LEU A 119 -9.65 5.12 0.94
CA LEU A 119 -10.66 4.10 0.64
C LEU A 119 -10.09 2.67 0.64
N TRP A 120 -8.96 2.43 1.31
CA TRP A 120 -8.31 1.12 1.33
C TRP A 120 -9.25 -0.02 1.78
N PHE A 121 -10.14 0.28 2.73
CA PHE A 121 -11.11 -0.67 3.27
C PHE A 121 -12.18 -1.12 2.26
N ILE A 122 -12.47 -0.31 1.23
CA ILE A 122 -13.37 -0.68 0.11
C ILE A 122 -12.57 -1.27 -1.04
N SER A 123 -11.42 -0.66 -1.33
CA SER A 123 -10.59 -0.99 -2.49
C SER A 123 -10.01 -2.40 -2.40
N GLN A 124 -9.57 -2.83 -1.21
CA GLN A 124 -9.02 -4.17 -1.01
C GLN A 124 -10.06 -5.29 -1.25
N PRO A 125 -11.26 -5.29 -0.63
CA PRO A 125 -12.31 -6.27 -0.95
C PRO A 125 -12.74 -6.26 -2.41
N LEU A 126 -12.89 -5.08 -3.00
CA LEU A 126 -13.29 -4.96 -4.41
C LEU A 126 -12.24 -5.55 -5.35
N PHE A 127 -10.96 -5.30 -5.09
CA PHE A 127 -9.87 -5.88 -5.87
C PHE A 127 -9.78 -7.40 -5.71
N LYS A 128 -10.01 -7.94 -4.49
CA LYS A 128 -10.09 -9.38 -4.26
C LYS A 128 -11.23 -10.02 -5.05
N LEU A 129 -12.41 -9.40 -5.05
CA LEU A 129 -13.55 -9.84 -5.86
C LEU A 129 -13.23 -9.80 -7.35
N LEU A 130 -12.58 -8.73 -7.83
CA LEU A 130 -12.17 -8.63 -9.22
C LEU A 130 -11.19 -9.74 -9.61
N LYS A 131 -10.17 -10.03 -8.78
CA LYS A 131 -9.24 -11.14 -9.00
C LYS A 131 -9.96 -12.50 -9.03
N PHE A 132 -10.95 -12.69 -8.15
CA PHE A 132 -11.76 -13.90 -8.13
C PHE A 132 -12.51 -14.08 -9.45
N ILE A 133 -13.22 -13.05 -9.92
CA ILE A 133 -13.91 -13.05 -11.22
C ILE A 133 -12.91 -13.31 -12.36
N HIS A 134 -11.76 -12.63 -12.34
CA HIS A 134 -10.70 -12.81 -13.33
C HIS A 134 -10.16 -14.24 -13.38
N SER A 135 -10.12 -14.97 -12.26
CA SER A 135 -9.68 -16.36 -12.25
C SER A 135 -10.59 -17.30 -13.05
N PHE A 136 -11.86 -16.95 -13.25
CA PHE A 136 -12.79 -17.70 -14.10
C PHE A 136 -12.78 -17.24 -15.55
N LEU A 137 -12.69 -15.93 -15.80
CA LEU A 137 -12.81 -15.35 -17.14
C LEU A 137 -11.47 -15.22 -17.90
N GLY A 138 -10.35 -15.10 -17.17
CA GLY A 138 -9.01 -14.89 -17.73
C GLY A 138 -8.80 -13.55 -18.44
N ASN A 139 -9.76 -12.63 -18.39
CA ASN A 139 -9.70 -11.33 -19.07
C ASN A 139 -10.13 -10.18 -18.14
N TRP A 140 -9.24 -9.20 -17.96
CA TRP A 140 -9.48 -8.04 -17.10
C TRP A 140 -10.68 -7.19 -17.54
N GLY A 141 -10.89 -6.99 -18.84
CA GLY A 141 -12.00 -6.19 -19.37
C GLY A 141 -13.36 -6.80 -19.06
N PHE A 142 -13.54 -8.10 -19.35
CA PHE A 142 -14.79 -8.79 -19.01
C PHE A 142 -15.00 -8.90 -17.49
N SER A 143 -13.92 -9.03 -16.72
CA SER A 143 -14.01 -9.04 -15.25
C SER A 143 -14.55 -7.71 -14.71
N ILE A 144 -14.15 -6.59 -15.30
CA ILE A 144 -14.66 -5.26 -14.95
C ILE A 144 -16.15 -5.14 -15.32
N ILE A 145 -16.56 -5.64 -16.48
CA ILE A 145 -17.98 -5.64 -16.86
C ILE A 145 -18.80 -6.42 -15.82
N VAL A 146 -18.37 -7.62 -15.44
CA VAL A 146 -19.07 -8.44 -14.45
C VAL A 146 -19.11 -7.77 -13.07
N ILE A 147 -18.00 -7.21 -12.59
CA ILE A 147 -17.99 -6.55 -11.27
C ILE A 147 -18.91 -5.33 -11.24
N THR A 148 -19.03 -4.59 -12.35
CA THR A 148 -19.97 -3.45 -12.41
C THR A 148 -21.42 -3.89 -12.27
N PHE A 149 -21.81 -5.04 -12.86
CA PHE A 149 -23.15 -5.60 -12.66
C PHE A 149 -23.39 -6.04 -11.22
N ILE A 150 -22.40 -6.66 -10.58
CA ILE A 150 -22.50 -7.09 -9.17
C ILE A 150 -22.66 -5.88 -8.25
N VAL A 151 -21.79 -4.87 -8.37
CA VAL A 151 -21.86 -3.65 -7.56
C VAL A 151 -23.18 -2.93 -7.78
N ARG A 152 -23.64 -2.82 -9.03
CA ARG A 152 -24.94 -2.20 -9.35
C ARG A 152 -26.11 -2.99 -8.77
N GLY A 153 -26.02 -4.32 -8.72
CA GLY A 153 -27.00 -5.18 -8.06
C GLY A 153 -27.04 -4.97 -6.54
N ILE A 154 -25.87 -4.92 -5.88
CA ILE A 154 -25.77 -4.66 -4.44
C ILE A 154 -26.28 -3.26 -4.09
N MET A 155 -26.00 -2.27 -4.93
CA MET A 155 -26.46 -0.88 -4.74
C MET A 155 -27.89 -0.63 -5.19
N TYR A 156 -28.55 -1.60 -5.84
CA TYR A 156 -29.92 -1.45 -6.35
C TYR A 156 -30.95 -0.93 -5.33
N PRO A 157 -31.03 -1.43 -4.07
CA PRO A 157 -31.97 -0.89 -3.09
C PRO A 157 -31.70 0.60 -2.78
N LEU A 158 -30.44 1.00 -2.70
CA LEU A 158 -30.04 2.39 -2.52
C LEU A 158 -30.44 3.23 -3.73
N THR A 159 -30.18 2.74 -4.94
CA THR A 159 -30.55 3.41 -6.19
C THR A 159 -32.08 3.59 -6.29
N LYS A 160 -32.87 2.57 -5.94
CA LYS A 160 -34.34 2.65 -5.90
C LYS A 160 -34.84 3.69 -4.89
N ALA A 161 -34.20 3.78 -3.72
CA ALA A 161 -34.52 4.78 -2.71
C ALA A 161 -34.23 6.20 -3.23
N GLN A 162 -33.09 6.42 -3.89
CA GLN A 162 -32.76 7.69 -4.53
C GLN A 162 -33.78 8.08 -5.61
N TYR A 163 -34.19 7.14 -6.48
CA TYR A 163 -35.23 7.41 -7.48
C TYR A 163 -36.57 7.79 -6.85
N THR A 164 -36.98 7.08 -5.80
CA THR A 164 -38.22 7.40 -5.06
C THR A 164 -38.15 8.80 -4.43
N SER A 165 -37.00 9.18 -3.85
CA SER A 165 -36.79 10.51 -3.28
C SER A 165 -36.85 11.60 -4.36
N MET A 166 -36.21 11.39 -5.51
CA MET A 166 -36.28 12.33 -6.63
C MET A 166 -37.68 12.47 -7.21
N ALA A 167 -38.44 11.37 -7.30
CA ALA A 167 -39.84 11.42 -7.72
C ALA A 167 -40.69 12.29 -6.76
N LYS A 168 -40.52 12.11 -5.44
CA LYS A 168 -41.19 12.95 -4.43
C LYS A 168 -40.79 14.43 -4.53
N MET A 169 -39.51 14.73 -4.73
CA MET A 169 -39.05 16.11 -4.91
C MET A 169 -39.64 16.78 -6.16
N ARG A 170 -39.75 16.04 -7.28
CA ARG A 170 -40.40 16.53 -8.51
C ARG A 170 -41.87 16.83 -8.32
N MET A 171 -42.60 16.00 -7.56
CA MET A 171 -44.02 16.24 -7.27
C MET A 171 -44.22 17.50 -6.43
N LEU A 172 -43.41 17.69 -5.39
CA LEU A 172 -43.48 18.87 -4.52
C LEU A 172 -43.16 20.18 -5.28
N GLN A 173 -42.19 20.17 -6.21
CA GLN A 173 -41.90 21.33 -7.06
C GLN A 173 -43.05 21.70 -8.00
N ALA A 174 -43.78 20.71 -8.52
CA ALA A 174 -44.92 20.95 -9.40
C ALA A 174 -46.11 21.56 -8.64
N GLU A 175 -46.32 21.18 -7.38
CA GLU A 175 -47.43 21.66 -6.55
C GLU A 175 -47.25 23.13 -6.13
N ASP A 176 -46.02 23.56 -5.83
CA ASP A 176 -45.70 24.98 -5.53
C ASP A 176 -45.89 25.89 -6.76
N SER A 177 -45.66 25.37 -7.98
CA SER A 177 -45.90 26.12 -9.24
C SER A 177 -47.37 26.14 -9.70
N GLY A 178 -48.24 25.37 -9.07
CA GLY A 178 -49.69 25.35 -9.33
C GLY A 178 -50.51 26.24 -8.38
N ASN A 179 -49.89 26.77 -7.32
CA ASN A 179 -50.51 27.63 -6.31
C ASN A 179 -50.05 29.11 -6.41
N ALA A 180 -49.42 29.51 -7.52
CA ALA A 180 -49.03 30.88 -7.83
C ALA A 180 -49.88 31.47 -8.97
#